data_AF-A0A4Y2HBA7-F1
#
_entry.id   AF-A0A4Y2HBA7-F1
#
_cell.length_a   1.000
_cell.length_b   1.000
_cell.length_c   1.000
_cell.angle_alpha   90.00
_cell.angle_beta   90.00
_cell.angle_gamma   90.00
#
_symmetry.space_group_name_H-M   'P 1'
#
loop_
_entity.id
_entity.type
_entity.pdbx_description
1 polymer ?
#
loop_
_entity_poly.entity_id
_entity_poly.type
_entity_poly.pdbx_seq_one_letter_code
_entity_poly.pdbx_strand_id
1 'polypeptide(L)'
;MKGLIIFTDGSKMDGRVGCAFAVFYDKTELDYRKFRLNDSNTVFMAEVIAIQQAVQYVRANDIGQVNIISDSKSALMALSAVEEARDIINNIKEGIKEYN
;
A
#
# COMPACT_ATOMS: atom_id res chain seq x y z
N MET A 1 18.09 2.80 7.57
CA MET A 1 17.34 3.70 6.67
C MET A 1 16.99 4.95 7.46
N LYS A 2 17.49 6.12 7.08
CA LYS A 2 16.99 7.41 7.61
C LYS A 2 15.90 7.88 6.64
N GLY A 3 14.67 8.06 7.11
CA GLY A 3 13.52 8.43 6.28
C GLY A 3 12.23 7.82 6.81
N LEU A 4 11.10 8.39 6.40
CA LEU A 4 9.78 7.89 6.75
C LEU A 4 9.54 6.56 6.01
N ILE A 5 9.02 5.57 6.72
CA ILE A 5 8.69 4.25 6.17
C ILE A 5 7.22 3.99 6.44
N ILE A 6 6.50 3.50 5.43
CA ILE A 6 5.11 3.07 5.57
C ILE A 6 5.06 1.57 5.29
N PHE A 7 4.64 0.79 6.26
CA PHE A 7 4.34 -0.64 6.07
C PHE A 7 2.88 -0.80 5.72
N THR A 8 2.57 -1.72 4.81
CA THR A 8 1.21 -2.02 4.36
C THR A 8 0.91 -3.50 4.55
N ASP A 9 -0.35 -3.81 4.88
CA ASP A 9 -0.81 -5.21 5.05
C ASP A 9 -2.27 -5.34 4.61
N GLY A 10 -2.60 -6.44 3.92
CA GLY A 10 -3.93 -6.79 3.47
C GLY A 10 -4.37 -8.14 4.03
N SER A 11 -5.49 -8.18 4.74
CA SER A 11 -5.97 -9.41 5.39
C SER A 11 -7.35 -9.85 4.93
N LYS A 12 -7.56 -11.17 4.93
CA LYS A 12 -8.89 -11.78 4.83
C LYS A 12 -9.01 -12.89 5.88
N MET A 13 -10.01 -12.79 6.75
CA MET A 13 -10.29 -13.77 7.81
C MET A 13 -11.80 -13.87 8.03
N ASP A 14 -12.32 -15.10 8.15
CA ASP A 14 -13.73 -15.38 8.40
C ASP A 14 -14.70 -14.63 7.49
N GLY A 15 -14.38 -14.60 6.19
CA GLY A 15 -15.17 -13.90 5.16
C GLY A 15 -15.06 -12.39 5.18
N ARG A 16 -14.33 -11.80 6.14
CA ARG A 16 -14.09 -10.36 6.25
C ARG A 16 -12.76 -9.98 5.64
N VAL A 17 -12.70 -8.82 5.00
CA VAL A 17 -11.51 -8.31 4.31
C VAL A 17 -11.21 -6.90 4.81
N GLY A 18 -9.94 -6.64 5.08
CA GLY A 18 -9.46 -5.33 5.48
C GLY A 18 -8.04 -5.08 5.01
N CYS A 19 -7.63 -3.83 5.03
CA CYS A 19 -6.25 -3.45 4.82
C CYS A 19 -5.83 -2.38 5.81
N ALA A 20 -4.52 -2.23 5.97
CA ALA A 20 -3.95 -1.25 6.87
C ALA A 20 -2.62 -0.72 6.33
N PHE A 21 -2.23 0.43 6.86
CA PHE A 21 -0.84 0.88 6.80
C PHE A 21 -0.41 1.47 8.15
N ALA A 22 0.89 1.44 8.41
CA ALA A 22 1.52 2.04 9.59
C ALA A 22 2.75 2.84 9.19
N VAL A 23 2.87 4.05 9.73
CA VAL A 23 3.90 5.05 9.41
C VAL A 23 4.94 5.09 10.51
N PHE A 24 6.21 4.97 10.15
CA PHE A 24 7.33 4.94 11.08
C PHE A 24 8.38 5.99 10.74
N TYR A 25 9.00 6.55 11.78
CA TYR A 25 10.25 7.29 11.70
C TYR A 25 11.20 6.79 12.78
N ASP A 26 12.38 6.33 12.37
CA ASP A 26 13.43 5.80 13.27
C ASP A 26 12.89 4.82 14.33
N LYS A 27 12.14 3.79 13.87
CA LYS A 27 11.49 2.74 14.67
C LYS A 27 10.35 3.20 15.59
N THR A 28 10.01 4.48 15.58
CA THR A 28 8.85 5.01 16.30
C THR A 28 7.65 5.03 15.35
N GLU A 29 6.55 4.38 15.75
CA GLU A 29 5.28 4.49 15.04
C GLU A 29 4.73 5.91 15.24
N LEU A 30 4.40 6.59 14.13
CA LEU A 30 3.88 7.95 14.12
C LEU A 30 2.37 7.99 13.88
N ASP A 31 1.87 7.12 12.99
CA ASP A 31 0.44 7.03 12.66
C ASP A 31 0.12 5.66 12.05
N TYR A 32 -1.16 5.30 12.03
CA TYR A 32 -1.66 4.14 11.31
C TYR A 32 -3.10 4.36 10.85
N ARG A 33 -3.51 3.64 9.81
CA ARG A 33 -4.90 3.60 9.35
C ARG A 33 -5.30 2.17 9.04
N LYS A 34 -6.58 1.87 9.31
CA LYS A 34 -7.22 0.59 9.02
C LYS A 34 -8.48 0.84 8.24
N PHE A 35 -8.74 0.03 7.22
CA PHE A 35 -9.86 0.19 6.32
C PHE A 35 -10.62 -1.13 6.19
N ARG A 36 -11.94 -1.05 6.26
CA ARG A 36 -12.82 -2.18 5.98
C ARG A 36 -13.12 -2.23 4.50
N LEU A 37 -12.87 -3.37 3.87
CA LEU A 37 -13.15 -3.59 2.46
C LEU A 37 -14.39 -4.47 2.28
N ASN A 38 -14.82 -4.67 1.03
CA ASN A 38 -15.95 -5.54 0.73
C ASN A 38 -15.55 -7.01 1.00
N ASP A 39 -16.48 -7.80 1.55
CA ASP A 39 -16.25 -9.23 1.90
C ASP A 39 -15.90 -10.10 0.69
N SER A 40 -16.32 -9.68 -0.50
CA SER A 40 -15.97 -10.33 -1.76
C SER A 40 -14.54 -10.07 -2.22
N ASN A 41 -13.83 -9.06 -1.67
CA ASN A 41 -12.45 -8.78 -2.06
C ASN A 41 -11.53 -9.98 -1.76
N THR A 42 -10.51 -10.17 -2.60
CA THR A 42 -9.45 -11.15 -2.37
C THR A 42 -8.36 -10.55 -1.49
N VAL A 43 -7.50 -11.41 -0.91
CA VAL A 43 -6.29 -10.95 -0.20
C VAL A 43 -5.43 -10.09 -1.13
N PHE A 44 -5.24 -10.50 -2.38
CA PHE A 44 -4.50 -9.70 -3.37
C PHE A 44 -5.08 -8.29 -3.55
N MET A 45 -6.40 -8.14 -3.65
CA MET A 45 -7.01 -6.82 -3.73
C MET A 45 -6.81 -6.01 -2.45
N ALA A 46 -6.88 -6.65 -1.28
CA ALA A 46 -6.62 -5.99 0.00
C ALA A 46 -5.21 -5.40 0.07
N GLU A 47 -4.21 -6.17 -0.36
CA GLU A 47 -2.80 -5.74 -0.44
C GLU A 47 -2.61 -4.55 -1.37
N VAL A 48 -3.16 -4.63 -2.58
CA VAL A 48 -3.08 -3.55 -3.57
C VAL A 48 -3.76 -2.28 -3.03
N ILE A 49 -4.92 -2.43 -2.39
CA ILE A 49 -5.63 -1.29 -1.79
C ILE A 49 -4.85 -0.74 -0.59
N ALA A 50 -4.16 -1.57 0.20
CA ALA A 50 -3.28 -1.11 1.29
C ALA A 50 -2.19 -0.15 0.76
N ILE A 51 -1.53 -0.52 -0.34
CA ILE A 51 -0.53 0.31 -1.03
C ILE A 51 -1.17 1.59 -1.56
N GLN A 52 -2.35 1.50 -2.18
CA GLN A 52 -3.08 2.68 -2.66
C GLN A 52 -3.37 3.67 -1.53
N GLN A 53 -3.87 3.18 -0.38
CA GLN A 53 -4.18 4.01 0.78
C GLN A 53 -2.92 4.70 1.34
N ALA A 54 -1.78 4.00 1.35
CA ALA A 54 -0.50 4.59 1.72
C ALA A 54 -0.08 5.72 0.76
N VAL A 55 -0.18 5.52 -0.56
CA VAL A 55 0.13 6.55 -1.56
C VAL A 55 -0.80 7.76 -1.43
N GLN A 56 -2.09 7.53 -1.22
CA GLN A 56 -3.08 8.59 -0.99
C GLN A 56 -2.78 9.38 0.29
N TYR A 57 -2.39 8.69 1.36
CA TYR A 57 -1.98 9.33 2.62
C TYR A 57 -0.78 10.25 2.43
N VAL A 58 0.25 9.79 1.72
CA VAL A 58 1.46 10.59 1.41
C VAL A 58 1.09 11.85 0.65
N ARG A 59 0.29 11.72 -0.43
CA ARG A 59 -0.17 12.84 -1.24
C ARG A 59 -1.03 13.83 -0.45
N ALA A 60 -1.99 13.33 0.34
CA ALA A 60 -2.93 14.17 1.08
C ALA A 60 -2.25 15.00 2.19
N ASN A 61 -1.12 14.53 2.71
CA ASN A 61 -0.38 15.19 3.78
C ASN A 61 0.88 15.91 3.27
N ASP A 62 1.06 16.03 1.95
CA ASP A 62 2.26 16.60 1.31
C ASP A 62 3.57 16.03 1.89
N ILE A 63 3.54 14.73 2.20
CA ILE A 63 4.69 14.02 2.71
C ILE A 63 5.61 13.81 1.52
N GLY A 64 6.86 14.24 1.63
CA GLY A 64 7.87 14.10 0.57
C GLY A 64 8.23 12.65 0.27
N GLN A 65 9.52 12.35 0.11
CA GLN A 65 9.93 10.99 -0.23
C GLN A 65 9.72 10.03 0.96
N VAL A 66 9.00 8.93 0.72
CA VAL A 66 8.79 7.84 1.68
C VAL A 66 9.13 6.49 1.05
N ASN A 67 9.42 5.50 1.88
CA ASN A 67 9.51 4.11 1.44
C ASN A 67 8.22 3.38 1.82
N ILE A 68 7.46 2.87 0.85
CA ILE A 68 6.31 2.01 1.09
C ILE A 68 6.76 0.55 0.98
N ILE A 69 6.53 -0.23 2.04
CA ILE A 69 6.99 -1.61 2.17
C ILE A 69 5.77 -2.52 2.32
N SER A 70 5.66 -3.50 1.42
CA SER A 70 4.65 -4.56 1.43
C SER A 70 5.36 -5.92 1.44
N ASP A 71 4.81 -6.89 2.16
CA ASP A 71 5.25 -8.29 2.11
C ASP A 71 4.56 -9.09 0.98
N SER A 72 3.55 -8.51 0.32
CA SER A 72 2.85 -9.11 -0.80
C SER A 72 3.65 -9.05 -2.09
N LYS A 73 4.45 -10.10 -2.31
CA LYS A 73 5.19 -10.31 -3.57
C LYS A 73 4.28 -10.20 -4.80
N SER A 74 3.05 -10.70 -4.71
CA SER A 74 2.09 -10.60 -5.81
C SER A 74 1.68 -9.15 -6.12
N ALA A 75 1.45 -8.32 -5.10
CA ALA A 75 1.09 -6.91 -5.30
C ALA A 75 2.28 -6.14 -5.89
N LEU A 76 3.49 -6.36 -5.36
CA LEU A 76 4.72 -5.76 -5.89
C LEU A 76 4.98 -6.17 -7.35
N MET A 77 4.77 -7.43 -7.71
CA MET A 77 4.93 -7.90 -9.09
C MET A 77 3.94 -7.21 -10.05
N ALA A 78 2.68 -7.04 -9.65
CA ALA A 78 1.70 -6.31 -10.44
C ALA A 78 2.09 -4.83 -10.64
N LEU A 79 2.65 -4.21 -9.60
CA LEU A 79 3.16 -2.84 -9.65
C LEU A 79 4.41 -2.70 -10.52
N SER A 80 5.25 -3.74 -10.65
CA SER A 80 6.41 -3.74 -11.55
C SER A 80 6.09 -4.11 -13.01
N ALA A 81 4.86 -4.56 -13.30
CA ALA A 81 4.51 -5.03 -14.63
C ALA A 81 4.46 -3.87 -15.64
N VAL A 82 5.10 -4.01 -16.80
CA VAL A 82 5.09 -2.97 -17.86
C VAL A 82 3.69 -2.79 -18.42
N GLU A 83 3.00 -3.90 -18.71
CA GLU A 83 1.61 -3.91 -19.15
C GLU A 83 0.73 -4.41 -18.01
N GLU A 84 -0.25 -3.60 -17.63
CA GLU A 84 -1.20 -3.94 -16.60
C GLU A 84 -2.61 -3.44 -16.97
N ALA A 85 -3.56 -4.37 -17.00
CA ALA A 85 -4.93 -4.08 -17.42
C ALA A 85 -5.79 -3.50 -16.29
N ARG A 86 -5.36 -3.63 -15.03
CA ARG A 86 -6.12 -3.19 -13.86
C ARG A 86 -5.83 -1.72 -13.54
N ASP A 87 -6.82 -0.86 -13.74
CA ASP A 87 -6.73 0.60 -13.50
C ASP A 87 -6.21 0.96 -12.10
N ILE A 88 -6.61 0.20 -11.07
CA ILE A 88 -6.14 0.45 -9.69
C ILE A 88 -4.61 0.39 -9.60
N ILE A 89 -3.97 -0.54 -10.31
CA ILE A 89 -2.52 -0.69 -10.29
C ILE A 89 -1.86 0.47 -11.05
N ASN A 90 -2.42 0.86 -12.20
CA ASN A 90 -1.91 1.97 -13.00
C ASN A 90 -2.01 3.30 -12.23
N ASN A 91 -3.12 3.53 -11.53
CA ASN A 91 -3.29 4.71 -10.67
C ASN A 91 -2.29 4.75 -9.51
N ILE A 92 -1.90 3.59 -8.97
CA ILE A 92 -0.85 3.52 -7.94
C ILE A 92 0.52 3.84 -8.57
N LYS A 93 0.83 3.28 -9.74
CA LYS A 93 2.09 3.54 -10.47
C LYS A 93 2.31 5.02 -10.74
N GLU A 94 1.28 5.77 -11.14
CA GLU A 94 1.38 7.23 -11.33
C GLU A 94 1.79 7.99 -10.06
N GLY A 95 1.60 7.40 -8.87
CA GLY A 95 2.01 7.95 -7.58
C GLY A 95 3.34 7.47 -7.04
N ILE A 96 3.99 6.53 -7.72
CA ILE A 96 5.24 5.93 -7.27
C ILE A 96 6.31 6.20 -8.31
N LYS A 97 7.47 6.68 -7.87
CA LYS A 97 8.69 6.63 -8.67
C LYS A 97 9.43 5.35 -8.29
N GLU A 98 9.50 4.39 -9.20
CA GLU A 98 10.41 3.26 -9.05
C GLU A 98 11.85 3.77 -9.12
N TYR A 99 12.63 3.52 -8.07
CA TYR A 99 14.07 3.66 -8.12
C TYR A 99 14.63 2.26 -8.38
N ASN A 100 15.09 2.03 -9.62
CA ASN A 100 15.87 0.84 -9.99
C ASN A 100 17.27 0.87 -9.38
#